data_AF-A0A3M6B134-F1
#
_entry.id   AF-A0A3M6B134-F1
#
_cell.length_a   1.000
_cell.length_b   1.000
_cell.length_c   1.000
_cell.angle_alpha   90.00
_cell.angle_beta   90.00
_cell.angle_gamma   90.00
#
_symmetry.space_group_name_H-M   'P 1'
#
loop_
_entity.id
_entity.type
_entity.pdbx_description
1 polymer ?
#
loop_
_entity_poly.entity_id
_entity_poly.type
_entity_poly.pdbx_seq_one_letter_code
_entity_poly.pdbx_strand_id
1 'polypeptide(L)'
;MNNNKRPTIATVAAQAGLSVATVDRVLNARAPVNPATAEQVLKAAEAVGYFAARLIAQRIVEQRPTYRFGILLLNTAQAFYANLAQAIGQAAQRRIGANLTCQFEYVTDRSPAAIVAQLEQLAVQCDGLAVVSFAHPLINAALEQIRQAGVPVIALLSDIHEKADEPYVGQDNY
;
A
#
# COMPACT_ATOMS: atom_id res chain seq x y z
N MET A 1 39.86 -2.48 -28.76
CA MET A 1 38.65 -2.46 -29.61
C MET A 1 37.44 -2.29 -28.71
N ASN A 2 36.92 -1.08 -28.57
CA ASN A 2 35.74 -0.81 -27.73
C ASN A 2 34.49 -1.30 -28.43
N ASN A 3 34.09 -2.54 -28.15
CA ASN A 3 32.85 -3.11 -28.65
C ASN A 3 31.70 -2.58 -27.79
N ASN A 4 31.29 -1.32 -28.02
CA ASN A 4 30.15 -0.70 -27.37
C ASN A 4 28.85 -1.30 -27.93
N LYS A 5 28.63 -2.60 -27.71
CA LYS A 5 27.40 -3.29 -28.09
C LYS A 5 26.29 -2.80 -27.18
N ARG A 6 25.28 -2.18 -27.78
CA ARG A 6 24.04 -1.82 -27.07
C ARG A 6 23.51 -3.04 -26.33
N PRO A 7 23.16 -2.92 -25.04
CA PRO A 7 22.58 -4.01 -24.27
C PRO A 7 21.35 -4.56 -24.97
N THR A 8 21.26 -5.88 -25.07
CA THR A 8 20.15 -6.60 -25.73
C THR A 8 19.32 -7.34 -24.68
N ILE A 9 18.16 -7.87 -25.09
CA ILE A 9 17.36 -8.77 -24.24
C ILE A 9 18.19 -9.96 -23.73
N ALA A 10 19.09 -10.50 -24.55
CA ALA A 10 20.00 -11.58 -24.13
C ALA A 10 20.99 -11.11 -23.05
N THR A 11 21.47 -9.87 -23.13
CA THR A 11 22.33 -9.26 -22.09
C THR A 11 21.58 -9.11 -20.77
N VAL A 12 20.31 -8.66 -20.83
CA VAL A 12 19.44 -8.54 -19.65
C VAL A 12 19.15 -9.92 -19.04
N ALA A 13 18.85 -10.92 -19.87
CA ALA A 13 18.60 -12.30 -19.44
C ALA A 13 19.81 -12.91 -18.73
N ALA A 14 21.02 -12.73 -19.30
CA ALA A 14 22.27 -13.17 -18.68
C ALA A 14 22.52 -12.47 -17.33
N GLN A 15 22.34 -11.14 -17.27
CA GLN A 15 22.48 -10.37 -16.04
C GLN A 15 21.45 -10.77 -14.96
N ALA A 16 20.22 -11.09 -15.37
CA ALA A 16 19.16 -11.51 -14.48
C ALA A 16 19.31 -12.98 -14.04
N GLY A 17 20.10 -13.80 -14.74
CA GLY A 17 20.12 -15.26 -14.53
C GLY A 17 18.82 -15.94 -14.95
N LEU A 18 18.13 -15.39 -15.96
CA LEU A 18 16.84 -15.89 -16.47
C LEU A 18 16.94 -16.27 -17.95
N SER A 19 15.94 -17.01 -18.45
CA SER A 19 15.84 -17.29 -19.89
C SER A 19 15.42 -16.04 -20.66
N VAL A 20 15.84 -15.94 -21.94
CA VAL A 20 15.39 -14.88 -22.85
C VAL A 20 13.86 -14.85 -22.95
N ALA A 21 13.21 -16.02 -22.94
CA ALA A 21 11.75 -16.13 -22.97
C ALA A 21 11.08 -15.53 -21.72
N THR A 22 11.68 -15.69 -20.54
CA THR A 22 11.19 -15.09 -19.29
C THR A 22 11.28 -13.56 -19.34
N VAL A 23 12.42 -13.04 -19.80
CA VAL A 23 12.61 -11.59 -19.98
C VAL A 23 11.65 -11.05 -21.04
N ASP A 24 11.52 -11.71 -22.19
CA ASP A 24 10.58 -11.32 -23.25
C ASP A 24 9.13 -11.25 -22.75
N ARG A 25 8.71 -12.19 -21.88
CA ARG A 25 7.39 -12.15 -21.23
C ARG A 25 7.21 -10.90 -20.37
N VAL A 26 8.20 -10.54 -19.56
CA VAL A 26 8.17 -9.31 -18.74
C VAL A 26 8.14 -8.07 -19.62
N LEU A 27 8.95 -8.04 -20.67
CA LEU A 27 9.06 -6.90 -21.58
C LEU A 27 7.77 -6.69 -22.37
N ASN A 28 7.18 -7.75 -22.93
CA ASN A 28 6.08 -7.66 -23.88
C ASN A 28 4.70 -7.91 -23.24
N ALA A 29 4.62 -8.12 -21.92
CA ALA A 29 3.39 -8.37 -21.19
C ALA A 29 2.51 -9.51 -21.78
N ARG A 30 3.15 -10.49 -22.45
CA ARG A 30 2.45 -11.57 -23.16
C ARG A 30 1.74 -12.56 -22.22
N ALA A 31 2.12 -12.58 -20.95
CA ALA A 31 1.52 -13.40 -19.90
C ALA A 31 1.83 -12.80 -18.52
N PRO A 32 1.01 -13.10 -17.48
CA PRO A 32 1.32 -12.72 -16.11
C PRO A 32 2.69 -13.25 -15.71
N VAL A 33 3.47 -12.40 -15.04
CA VAL A 33 4.75 -12.76 -14.43
C VAL A 33 4.68 -12.38 -12.96
N ASN A 34 5.23 -13.23 -12.09
CA ASN A 34 5.34 -12.92 -10.67
C ASN A 34 6.08 -11.57 -10.47
N PRO A 35 5.56 -10.65 -9.63
CA PRO A 35 6.20 -9.36 -9.33
C PRO A 35 7.70 -9.46 -9.02
N ALA A 36 8.13 -10.47 -8.26
CA ALA A 36 9.53 -10.66 -7.91
C ALA A 36 10.42 -10.88 -9.15
N THR A 37 9.96 -11.68 -10.11
CA THR A 37 10.67 -11.91 -11.37
C THR A 37 10.70 -10.65 -12.22
N ALA A 38 9.61 -9.89 -12.27
CA ALA A 38 9.57 -8.64 -13.03
C ALA A 38 10.56 -7.61 -12.46
N GLU A 39 10.65 -7.49 -11.12
CA GLU A 39 11.62 -6.62 -10.45
C GLU A 39 13.08 -7.08 -10.67
N GLN A 40 13.33 -8.38 -10.68
CA GLN A 40 14.64 -8.93 -11.01
C GLN A 40 15.06 -8.56 -12.45
N VAL A 41 14.14 -8.64 -13.41
CA VAL A 41 14.38 -8.22 -14.80
C VAL A 41 14.63 -6.72 -14.88
N LEU A 42 13.87 -5.90 -14.16
CA LEU A 42 14.07 -4.44 -14.13
C LEU A 42 15.47 -4.09 -13.59
N LYS A 43 15.86 -4.66 -12.45
CA LYS A 43 17.20 -4.42 -11.86
C LYS A 43 18.32 -4.81 -12.82
N ALA A 44 18.18 -5.95 -13.50
CA ALA A 44 19.15 -6.39 -14.49
C ALA A 44 19.19 -5.44 -15.70
N ALA A 45 18.03 -4.98 -16.18
CA ALA A 45 17.92 -4.03 -17.29
C ALA A 45 18.57 -2.67 -16.94
N GLU A 46 18.36 -2.17 -15.73
CA GLU A 46 18.99 -0.95 -15.24
C GLU A 46 20.51 -1.11 -15.12
N ALA A 47 20.97 -2.21 -14.53
CA ALA A 47 22.40 -2.49 -14.32
C ALA A 47 23.19 -2.53 -15.64
N VAL A 48 22.61 -3.07 -16.71
CA VAL A 48 23.26 -3.12 -18.03
C VAL A 48 23.00 -1.87 -18.88
N GLY A 49 22.17 -0.93 -18.43
CA GLY A 49 21.81 0.26 -19.21
C GLY A 49 20.91 -0.04 -20.42
N TYR A 50 20.00 -1.02 -20.29
CA TYR A 50 19.06 -1.38 -21.34
C TYR A 50 18.08 -0.22 -21.61
N PHE A 51 17.96 0.17 -22.88
CA PHE A 51 17.23 1.39 -23.28
C PHE A 51 15.76 1.41 -22.85
N ALA A 52 15.12 0.24 -22.72
CA ALA A 52 13.71 0.15 -22.35
C ALA A 52 13.47 0.00 -20.84
N ALA A 53 14.50 0.08 -19.98
CA ALA A 53 14.35 -0.10 -18.53
C ALA A 53 13.22 0.74 -17.92
N ARG A 54 13.06 2.00 -18.36
CA ARG A 54 11.97 2.88 -17.91
C ARG A 54 10.57 2.37 -18.28
N LEU A 55 10.40 1.81 -19.48
CA LEU A 55 9.12 1.23 -19.91
C LEU A 55 8.79 -0.03 -19.11
N ILE A 56 9.81 -0.83 -18.78
CA ILE A 56 9.67 -2.01 -17.91
C ILE A 56 9.17 -1.56 -16.54
N ALA A 57 9.80 -0.54 -15.94
CA ALA A 57 9.41 -0.02 -14.63
C ALA A 57 7.95 0.45 -14.62
N GLN A 58 7.53 1.20 -15.63
CA GLN A 58 6.14 1.67 -15.74
C GLN A 58 5.14 0.52 -15.80
N ARG A 59 5.39 -0.49 -16.65
CA ARG A 59 4.50 -1.66 -16.78
C ARG A 59 4.42 -2.47 -15.49
N ILE A 60 5.54 -2.64 -14.78
CA ILE A 60 5.55 -3.34 -13.49
C ILE A 60 4.65 -2.62 -12.49
N VAL A 61 4.72 -1.28 -12.44
CA VAL A 61 3.87 -0.48 -11.55
C VAL A 61 2.40 -0.60 -11.94
N GLU A 62 2.07 -0.50 -13.23
CA GLU A 62 0.67 -0.60 -13.72
C GLU A 62 0.03 -1.97 -13.45
N GLN A 63 0.81 -3.04 -13.43
CA GLN A 63 0.30 -4.40 -13.20
C GLN A 63 0.20 -4.80 -11.72
N ARG A 64 0.68 -3.95 -10.80
CA ARG A 64 0.57 -4.24 -9.36
C ARG A 64 -0.89 -4.15 -8.92
N PRO A 65 -1.32 -5.04 -7.99
CA PRO A 65 -2.60 -4.86 -7.33
C PRO A 65 -2.62 -3.49 -6.64
N THR A 66 -3.74 -2.80 -6.76
CA THR A 66 -3.93 -1.48 -6.16
C THR A 66 -4.89 -1.62 -4.99
N TYR A 67 -4.52 -1.06 -3.84
CA TYR A 67 -5.36 -1.03 -2.65
C TYR A 67 -5.46 0.41 -2.12
N ARG A 68 -6.66 0.78 -1.70
CA ARG A 68 -6.96 2.07 -1.08
C ARG A 68 -7.26 1.87 0.40
N PHE A 69 -6.53 2.57 1.25
CA PHE A 69 -6.73 2.56 2.69
C PHE A 69 -7.39 3.85 3.15
N GLY A 70 -8.47 3.73 3.92
CA GLY A 70 -9.12 4.84 4.60
C GLY A 70 -8.50 5.03 5.98
N ILE A 71 -8.09 6.26 6.31
CA ILE A 71 -7.41 6.55 7.56
C ILE A 71 -8.16 7.67 8.27
N LEU A 72 -8.85 7.31 9.36
CA LEU A 72 -9.55 8.27 10.19
C LEU A 72 -8.63 8.72 11.34
N LEU A 73 -8.31 10.01 11.37
CA LEU A 73 -7.47 10.63 12.39
C LEU A 73 -8.26 11.65 13.22
N LEU A 74 -7.78 11.95 14.43
CA LEU A 74 -8.36 13.03 15.22
C LEU A 74 -7.87 14.39 14.71
N ASN A 75 -8.75 15.39 14.70
CA ASN A 75 -8.38 16.78 14.38
C ASN A 75 -7.75 17.54 15.58
N THR A 76 -7.45 16.85 16.68
CA THR A 76 -6.68 17.40 17.82
C THR A 76 -5.19 17.33 17.54
N ALA A 77 -4.35 18.21 18.10
CA ALA A 77 -2.88 18.09 17.97
C ALA A 77 -2.42 17.96 16.50
N GLN A 78 -2.83 18.92 15.66
CA GLN A 78 -2.69 18.89 14.20
C GLN A 78 -1.29 18.54 13.72
N ALA A 79 -0.23 19.01 14.38
CA ALA A 79 1.15 18.70 14.00
C ALA A 79 1.47 17.19 14.14
N PHE A 80 0.98 16.54 15.20
CA PHE A 80 1.21 15.11 15.42
C PHE A 80 0.50 14.27 14.35
N TYR A 81 -0.81 14.49 14.12
CA TYR A 81 -1.54 13.71 13.13
C TYR A 81 -1.14 14.04 11.69
N ALA A 82 -0.70 15.27 11.40
CA ALA A 82 -0.09 15.59 10.10
C ALA A 82 1.21 14.81 9.88
N ASN A 83 2.09 14.75 10.89
CA ASN A 83 3.32 13.96 10.83
C ASN A 83 3.02 12.46 10.68
N LEU A 84 2.02 11.95 11.39
CA LEU A 84 1.57 10.57 11.27
C LEU A 84 1.04 10.28 9.86
N ALA A 85 0.16 11.13 9.34
CA ALA A 85 -0.37 10.99 7.98
C ALA A 85 0.74 10.99 6.93
N GLN A 86 1.71 11.89 7.08
CA GLN A 86 2.89 11.92 6.22
C GLN A 86 3.70 10.62 6.32
N ALA A 87 3.96 10.13 7.53
CA ALA A 87 4.71 8.88 7.73
C ALA A 87 4.00 7.67 7.12
N ILE A 88 2.68 7.56 7.31
CA ILE A 88 1.87 6.49 6.70
C ILE A 88 1.90 6.60 5.17
N GLY A 89 1.71 7.80 4.61
CA GLY A 89 1.79 8.01 3.17
C GLY A 89 3.15 7.62 2.59
N GLN A 90 4.25 7.95 3.27
CA GLN A 90 5.60 7.53 2.87
C GLN A 90 5.79 6.01 2.96
N ALA A 91 5.25 5.36 4.00
CA ALA A 91 5.30 3.91 4.13
C ALA A 91 4.52 3.21 3.02
N ALA A 92 3.33 3.73 2.67
CA ALA A 92 2.52 3.24 1.56
C ALA A 92 3.28 3.33 0.22
N GLN A 93 3.94 4.46 -0.05
CA GLN A 93 4.75 4.65 -1.27
C GLN A 93 5.97 3.72 -1.35
N ARG A 94 6.53 3.31 -0.21
CA ARG A 94 7.68 2.39 -0.15
C ARG A 94 7.26 0.93 -0.29
N ARG A 95 5.95 0.62 -0.29
CA ARG A 95 5.50 -0.77 -0.41
C ARG A 95 5.86 -1.33 -1.79
N ILE A 96 6.57 -2.46 -1.76
CA ILE A 96 6.91 -3.22 -2.95
C ILE A 96 5.79 -4.26 -3.21
N GLY A 97 5.48 -4.48 -4.49
CA GLY A 97 4.52 -5.50 -4.93
C GLY A 97 3.05 -5.10 -4.91
N ALA A 98 2.68 -3.92 -4.41
CA ALA A 98 1.33 -3.37 -4.48
C ALA A 98 1.38 -1.84 -4.58
N ASN A 99 0.39 -1.24 -5.25
CA ASN A 99 0.20 0.20 -5.27
C ASN A 99 -0.76 0.57 -4.14
N LEU A 100 -0.25 1.24 -3.12
CA LEU A 100 -1.06 1.65 -1.97
C LEU A 100 -1.41 3.12 -2.07
N THR A 101 -2.68 3.45 -1.88
CA THR A 101 -3.16 4.84 -1.74
C THR A 101 -3.81 5.01 -0.38
N CYS A 102 -3.69 6.21 0.19
CA CYS A 102 -4.24 6.53 1.49
C CYS A 102 -5.19 7.72 1.37
N GLN A 103 -6.44 7.54 1.78
CA GLN A 103 -7.39 8.63 2.00
C GLN A 103 -7.38 8.98 3.48
N PHE A 104 -6.96 10.19 3.81
CA PHE A 104 -6.96 10.68 5.18
C PHE A 104 -8.22 11.51 5.43
N GLU A 105 -8.99 11.12 6.41
CA GLU A 105 -10.12 11.89 6.95
C GLU A 105 -9.81 12.31 8.38
N TYR A 106 -10.30 13.48 8.77
CA TYR A 106 -10.13 14.01 10.11
C TYR A 106 -11.48 14.17 10.78
N VAL A 107 -11.60 13.68 12.02
CA VAL A 107 -12.81 13.83 12.82
C VAL A 107 -13.07 15.32 13.08
N THR A 108 -14.10 15.86 12.44
CA THR A 108 -14.54 17.25 12.60
C THR A 108 -15.65 17.37 13.64
N ASP A 109 -16.64 16.49 13.58
CA ASP A 109 -17.66 16.30 14.60
C ASP A 109 -17.32 15.07 15.44
N ARG A 110 -17.22 15.27 16.77
CA ARG A 110 -16.91 14.22 17.74
C ARG A 110 -18.15 13.47 18.23
N SER A 111 -19.33 13.77 17.69
CA SER A 111 -20.51 12.97 17.97
C SER A 111 -20.27 11.53 17.47
N PRO A 112 -20.61 10.49 18.26
CA PRO A 112 -20.42 9.11 17.84
C PRO A 112 -21.10 8.79 16.51
N ALA A 113 -22.28 9.37 16.27
CA ALA A 113 -23.03 9.18 15.03
C ALA A 113 -22.29 9.75 13.79
N ALA A 114 -21.65 10.92 13.92
CA ALA A 114 -20.88 11.49 12.81
C ALA A 114 -19.63 10.66 12.49
N ILE A 115 -18.94 10.16 13.52
CA ILE A 115 -17.78 9.28 13.34
C ILE A 115 -18.19 7.97 12.67
N VAL A 116 -19.30 7.35 13.10
CA VAL A 116 -19.84 6.15 12.45
C VAL A 116 -20.13 6.41 10.97
N ALA A 117 -20.80 7.52 10.65
CA ALA A 117 -21.08 7.87 9.25
C ALA A 117 -19.80 8.06 8.41
N GLN A 118 -18.75 8.67 8.97
CA GLN A 118 -17.45 8.79 8.29
C GLN A 118 -16.78 7.42 8.07
N LEU A 119 -16.83 6.53 9.08
CA LEU A 119 -16.29 5.18 8.98
C LEU A 119 -17.00 4.35 7.90
N GLU A 120 -18.33 4.42 7.85
CA GLU A 120 -19.13 3.74 6.82
C GLU A 120 -18.81 4.26 5.42
N GLN A 121 -18.67 5.59 5.25
CA GLN A 121 -18.26 6.17 3.97
C GLN A 121 -16.88 5.71 3.53
N LEU A 122 -15.92 5.67 4.46
CA LEU A 122 -14.59 5.16 4.16
C LEU A 122 -14.62 3.67 3.81
N ALA A 123 -15.40 2.85 4.52
CA ALA A 123 -15.53 1.41 4.26
C ALA A 123 -16.09 1.09 2.87
N VAL A 124 -16.96 1.95 2.33
CA VAL A 124 -17.48 1.80 0.96
C VAL A 124 -16.42 2.10 -0.10
N GLN A 125 -15.47 3.00 0.20
CA GLN A 125 -14.52 3.52 -0.79
C GLN A 125 -13.13 2.87 -0.71
N CYS A 126 -12.83 2.16 0.37
CA CYS A 126 -11.50 1.68 0.71
C CYS A 126 -11.50 0.17 0.97
N ASP A 127 -10.40 -0.47 0.62
CA ASP A 127 -10.16 -1.91 0.81
C ASP A 127 -9.78 -2.27 2.26
N GLY A 128 -9.52 -1.27 3.10
CA GLY A 128 -9.19 -1.43 4.51
C GLY A 128 -9.12 -0.09 5.25
N LEU A 129 -9.31 -0.13 6.56
CA LEU A 129 -9.35 1.05 7.41
C LEU A 129 -8.29 1.03 8.49
N ALA A 130 -7.77 2.22 8.82
CA ALA A 130 -7.00 2.48 10.02
C ALA A 130 -7.64 3.63 10.80
N VAL A 131 -7.89 3.46 12.09
CA VAL A 131 -8.79 4.37 12.83
C VAL A 131 -8.15 4.81 14.14
N VAL A 132 -8.13 6.11 14.38
CA VAL A 132 -7.92 6.72 15.69
C VAL A 132 -9.25 7.28 16.17
N SER A 133 -9.78 6.75 17.27
CA SER A 133 -11.04 7.24 17.85
C SER A 133 -11.04 7.09 19.37
N PHE A 134 -12.00 7.73 20.04
CA PHE A 134 -12.29 7.45 21.44
C PHE A 134 -13.17 6.19 21.56
N ALA A 135 -13.04 5.48 22.69
CA ALA A 135 -13.86 4.32 22.98
C ALA A 135 -15.33 4.71 23.13
N HIS A 136 -16.21 4.09 22.33
CA HIS A 136 -17.65 4.30 22.41
C HIS A 136 -18.42 3.11 21.83
N PRO A 137 -19.48 2.61 22.49
CA PRO A 137 -20.21 1.41 22.03
C PRO A 137 -20.72 1.48 20.60
N LEU A 138 -21.26 2.64 20.18
CA LEU A 138 -21.72 2.82 18.79
C LEU A 138 -20.58 2.74 17.76
N ILE A 139 -19.39 3.22 18.11
CA ILE A 139 -18.24 3.20 17.21
C ILE A 139 -17.72 1.77 17.12
N ASN A 140 -17.58 1.08 18.26
CA ASN A 140 -17.16 -0.32 18.30
C ASN A 140 -18.10 -1.23 17.51
N ALA A 141 -19.42 -1.04 17.66
CA ALA A 141 -20.42 -1.78 16.91
C ALA A 141 -20.30 -1.55 15.39
N ALA A 142 -20.08 -0.31 14.95
CA ALA A 142 -19.89 0.01 13.54
C ALA A 142 -18.61 -0.61 12.98
N LEU A 143 -17.49 -0.52 13.71
CA LEU A 143 -16.22 -1.14 13.30
C LEU A 143 -16.36 -2.66 13.17
N GLU A 144 -17.08 -3.30 14.09
CA GLU A 144 -17.34 -4.74 14.02
C GLU A 144 -18.21 -5.10 12.81
N GLN A 145 -19.24 -4.32 12.50
CA GLN A 145 -20.03 -4.50 11.28
C GLN A 145 -19.20 -4.36 10.00
N ILE A 146 -18.30 -3.37 9.96
CA ILE A 146 -17.37 -3.16 8.84
C ILE A 146 -16.44 -4.37 8.65
N ARG A 147 -15.92 -4.94 9.75
CA ARG A 147 -15.10 -6.17 9.71
C ARG A 147 -15.90 -7.37 9.21
N GLN A 148 -17.13 -7.54 9.69
CA GLN A 148 -18.02 -8.63 9.26
C GLN A 148 -18.40 -8.51 7.77
N ALA A 149 -18.45 -7.29 7.23
CA ALA A 149 -18.62 -7.03 5.82
C ALA A 149 -17.35 -7.32 4.97
N GLY A 150 -16.24 -7.72 5.61
CA GLY A 150 -15.00 -8.13 4.95
C GLY A 150 -13.98 -7.02 4.76
N VAL A 151 -14.20 -5.82 5.30
CA VAL A 151 -13.24 -4.72 5.26
C VAL A 151 -12.34 -4.81 6.51
N PRO A 152 -11.02 -5.05 6.37
CA PRO A 152 -10.12 -5.11 7.51
C PRO A 152 -10.03 -3.74 8.19
N VAL A 153 -10.05 -3.73 9.53
CA VAL A 153 -9.95 -2.52 10.35
C VAL A 153 -8.79 -2.68 11.32
N ILE A 154 -7.92 -1.67 11.40
CA ILE A 154 -6.80 -1.59 12.33
C ILE A 154 -7.01 -0.38 13.25
N ALA A 155 -6.84 -0.56 14.56
CA ALA A 155 -6.81 0.55 15.50
C ALA A 155 -5.43 1.21 15.52
N LEU A 156 -5.41 2.55 15.56
CA LEU A 156 -4.20 3.35 15.66
C LEU A 156 -4.22 4.15 16.96
N LEU A 157 -3.15 4.06 17.74
CA LEU A 157 -2.82 4.91 18.90
C LEU A 157 -3.85 4.96 20.04
N SER A 158 -5.00 4.32 19.87
CA SER A 158 -6.14 4.34 20.76
C SER A 158 -6.57 2.90 20.96
N ASP A 159 -6.70 2.52 22.21
CA ASP A 159 -7.24 1.21 22.59
C ASP A 159 -8.75 1.25 22.40
N ILE A 160 -9.18 1.18 21.14
CA ILE A 160 -10.59 1.01 20.75
C ILE A 160 -11.00 -0.47 20.78
N HIS A 161 -10.18 -1.30 21.42
CA HIS A 161 -10.39 -2.73 21.48
C HIS A 161 -11.31 -3.12 22.63
N GLU A 162 -12.28 -3.98 22.34
CA GLU A 162 -12.98 -4.75 23.37
C GLU A 162 -12.32 -6.12 23.58
N LYS A 163 -11.43 -6.56 22.67
CA LYS A 163 -10.83 -7.90 22.65
C LYS A 163 -9.32 -7.85 22.38
N ALA A 164 -8.57 -8.69 23.07
CA ALA A 164 -7.10 -8.72 23.05
C ALA A 164 -6.45 -9.11 21.70
N ASP A 165 -7.21 -9.68 20.75
CA ASP A 165 -6.66 -10.23 19.49
C ASP A 165 -6.88 -9.31 18.28
N GLU A 166 -7.37 -8.07 18.48
CA GLU A 166 -7.59 -7.14 17.38
C GLU A 166 -6.30 -6.44 16.93
N PRO A 167 -6.10 -6.18 15.62
CA PRO A 167 -4.92 -5.50 15.12
C PRO A 167 -4.79 -4.07 15.68
N TYR A 168 -3.70 -3.82 16.40
CA TYR A 168 -3.35 -2.54 17.02
C TYR A 168 -1.99 -2.04 16.55
N VAL A 169 -1.87 -0.72 16.31
CA VAL A 169 -0.58 -0.04 16.15
C VAL A 169 -0.54 1.18 17.06
N GLY A 170 0.28 1.13 18.11
CA GLY A 170 0.50 2.26 19.01
C GLY A 170 1.70 2.05 19.92
N GLN A 171 1.93 3.01 20.83
CA GLN A 171 2.97 2.85 21.85
C GLN A 171 2.48 1.90 22.93
N ASP A 172 3.37 1.03 23.39
CA ASP A 172 3.16 0.30 24.63
C ASP A 172 3.18 1.32 25.77
N ASN A 173 2.01 1.60 26.34
CA ASN A 173 1.83 2.61 27.39
C ASN A 173 1.84 1.96 28.79
N TYR A 174 2.34 0.73 28.91
CA TYR A 174 2.49 -0.01 30.17
C TYR A 174 3.92 0.00 30.72
#